data_AF-A0A8J7DZE2-F1
#
_entry.id   AF-A0A8J7DZE2-F1
#
_cell.length_a   1.000
_cell.length_b   1.000
_cell.length_c   1.000
_cell.angle_alpha   90.00
_cell.angle_beta   90.00
_cell.angle_gamma   90.00
#
_symmetry.space_group_name_H-M   'P 1'
#
loop_
_entity.id
_entity.type
_entity.pdbx_description
1 polymer ?
#
loop_
_entity_poly.entity_id
_entity_poly.type
_entity_poly.pdbx_seq_one_letter_code
_entity_poly.pdbx_strand_id
1 'polypeptide(L)'
;MLLNLTSPQTLERLREQAENHPKYRVRKSALQALVKGCKDNPETLNVLKNVAHRDRAPEVVQTAIQELARGWQDDSETLNWLKTYAQYSQNPVVRSTAIQELARGWSEIFNVFEILAKCAFVDPFQRQNNADINPRKSALESAIAYYGDRPETWALVADRARNDTDRQVRSFAKEQLQQKADANGVI
;
A
#
# COMPACT_ATOMS: atom_id res chain seq x y z
N MET A 1 10.60 -11.95 33.24
CA MET A 1 9.42 -12.79 32.91
C MET A 1 9.14 -12.58 31.43
N LEU A 2 9.56 -13.52 30.57
CA LEU A 2 9.30 -13.41 29.13
C LEU A 2 7.82 -13.70 28.90
N LEU A 3 7.07 -12.72 28.41
CA LEU A 3 5.70 -12.94 27.94
C LEU A 3 5.76 -14.00 26.85
N ASN A 4 5.13 -15.15 27.10
CA ASN A 4 4.95 -16.15 26.05
C ASN A 4 3.88 -15.62 25.09
N LEU A 5 4.34 -14.94 24.03
CA LEU A 5 3.53 -14.26 23.04
C LEU A 5 2.56 -15.19 22.30
N THR A 6 2.71 -16.51 22.44
CA THR A 6 1.88 -17.54 21.81
C THR A 6 0.85 -18.17 22.75
N SER A 7 0.80 -17.78 24.02
CA SER A 7 -0.25 -18.29 24.92
C SER A 7 -1.65 -17.78 24.49
N PRO A 8 -2.70 -18.62 24.58
CA PRO A 8 -4.06 -18.22 24.18
C PRO A 8 -4.53 -16.94 24.88
N GLN A 9 -4.23 -16.76 26.18
CA GLN A 9 -4.62 -15.55 26.90
C GLN A 9 -3.88 -14.31 26.41
N THR A 10 -2.61 -14.43 26.00
CA THR A 10 -1.86 -13.30 25.44
C THR A 10 -2.37 -12.92 24.07
N LEU A 11 -2.70 -13.92 23.24
CA LEU A 11 -3.31 -13.73 21.93
C LEU A 11 -4.65 -13.00 22.00
N GLU A 12 -5.54 -13.46 22.88
CA GLU A 12 -6.84 -12.83 23.11
C GLU A 12 -6.71 -11.37 23.53
N ARG A 13 -5.78 -11.07 24.44
CA ARG A 13 -5.50 -9.68 24.85
C ARG A 13 -4.97 -8.86 23.68
N LEU A 14 -4.01 -9.39 22.90
CA LEU A 14 -3.48 -8.66 21.75
C LEU A 14 -4.56 -8.38 20.70
N ARG A 15 -5.47 -9.33 20.45
CA ARG A 15 -6.63 -9.12 19.57
C ARG A 15 -7.51 -7.99 20.08
N GLU A 16 -7.93 -8.06 21.34
CA GLU A 16 -8.78 -7.04 21.94
C GLU A 16 -8.12 -5.65 21.86
N GLN A 17 -6.82 -5.58 22.13
CA GLN A 17 -6.05 -4.35 22.03
C GLN A 17 -5.94 -3.85 20.59
N ALA A 18 -5.78 -4.74 19.60
CA ALA A 18 -5.69 -4.38 18.19
C ALA A 18 -7.01 -3.82 17.65
N GLU A 19 -8.14 -4.38 18.06
CA GLU A 19 -9.45 -4.01 17.51
C GLU A 19 -10.10 -2.82 18.24
N ASN A 20 -9.92 -2.72 19.56
CA ASN A 20 -10.79 -1.86 20.38
C ASN A 20 -10.06 -0.82 21.22
N HIS A 21 -8.73 -0.87 21.35
CA HIS A 21 -8.04 0.06 22.25
C HIS A 21 -8.20 1.52 21.78
N PRO A 22 -8.52 2.48 22.68
CA PRO A 22 -8.81 3.87 22.28
C PRO A 22 -7.63 4.58 21.61
N LYS A 23 -6.39 4.26 22.00
CA LYS A 23 -5.18 4.86 21.42
C LYS A 23 -4.74 4.07 20.18
N TYR A 24 -4.68 4.74 19.03
CA TYR A 24 -4.25 4.14 17.75
C TYR A 24 -2.84 3.52 17.83
N ARG A 25 -1.92 4.12 18.59
CA ARG A 25 -0.56 3.60 18.76
C ARG A 25 -0.53 2.22 19.40
N VAL A 26 -1.43 1.97 20.36
CA VAL A 26 -1.55 0.65 21.01
C VAL A 26 -2.16 -0.35 20.05
N ARG A 27 -3.20 0.03 19.32
CA ARG A 27 -3.80 -0.83 18.27
C ARG A 27 -2.76 -1.26 17.24
N LYS A 28 -1.98 -0.30 16.73
CA LYS A 28 -0.86 -0.54 15.83
C LYS A 28 0.17 -1.52 16.42
N SER A 29 0.66 -1.27 17.64
CA SER A 29 1.63 -2.15 18.28
C SER A 29 1.08 -3.56 18.52
N ALA A 30 -0.20 -3.67 18.86
CA ALA A 30 -0.87 -4.96 19.06
C ALA A 30 -0.97 -5.76 17.76
N LEU A 31 -1.33 -5.12 16.62
CA LEU A 31 -1.30 -5.76 15.31
C LEU A 31 0.10 -6.31 14.96
N GLN A 32 1.13 -5.50 15.15
CA GLN A 32 2.51 -5.90 14.85
C GLN A 32 2.96 -7.07 15.75
N ALA A 33 2.55 -7.07 17.02
CA ALA A 33 2.82 -8.16 17.95
C ALA A 33 2.11 -9.46 17.54
N LEU A 34 0.84 -9.38 17.10
CA LEU A 34 0.09 -10.53 16.58
C LEU A 34 0.80 -11.18 15.38
N VAL A 35 1.21 -10.36 14.41
CA VAL A 35 1.91 -10.86 13.21
C VAL A 35 3.25 -11.48 13.57
N LYS A 36 4.04 -10.82 14.42
CA LYS A 36 5.37 -11.34 14.82
C LYS A 36 5.29 -12.64 15.60
N GLY A 37 4.30 -12.79 16.48
CA GLY A 37 4.20 -13.95 17.37
C GLY A 37 3.36 -15.09 16.82
N CYS A 38 2.37 -14.81 15.96
CA CYS A 38 1.28 -15.74 15.66
C CYS A 38 0.79 -15.63 14.21
N LYS A 39 1.71 -15.42 13.27
CA LYS A 39 1.42 -15.39 11.83
C LYS A 39 0.67 -16.65 11.34
N ASP A 40 1.06 -17.82 11.83
CA ASP A 40 0.47 -19.10 11.41
C ASP A 40 -0.90 -19.38 12.03
N ASN A 41 -1.37 -18.49 12.92
CA ASN A 41 -2.73 -18.56 13.45
C ASN A 41 -3.71 -17.92 12.45
N PRO A 42 -4.70 -18.66 11.93
CA PRO A 42 -5.71 -18.12 11.01
C PRO A 42 -6.46 -16.90 11.55
N GLU A 43 -6.63 -16.79 12.88
CA GLU A 43 -7.29 -15.65 13.50
C GLU A 43 -6.51 -14.34 13.32
N THR A 44 -5.18 -14.40 13.20
CA THR A 44 -4.36 -13.20 12.96
C THR A 44 -4.73 -12.52 11.64
N LEU A 45 -4.95 -13.33 10.59
CA LEU A 45 -5.39 -12.84 9.28
C LEU A 45 -6.76 -12.15 9.38
N ASN A 46 -7.70 -12.75 10.11
CA ASN A 46 -9.04 -12.19 10.31
C ASN A 46 -8.99 -10.84 11.05
N VAL A 47 -8.20 -10.75 12.13
CA VAL A 47 -8.03 -9.50 12.89
C VAL A 47 -7.48 -8.40 11.99
N LEU A 48 -6.46 -8.70 11.18
CA LEU A 48 -5.89 -7.73 10.25
C LEU A 48 -6.91 -7.26 9.21
N LYS A 49 -7.67 -8.17 8.58
CA LYS A 49 -8.73 -7.82 7.63
C LYS A 49 -9.81 -6.95 8.29
N ASN A 50 -10.23 -7.29 9.51
CA ASN A 50 -11.22 -6.53 10.27
C ASN A 50 -10.72 -5.11 10.58
N VAL A 51 -9.50 -4.99 11.10
CA VAL A 51 -8.91 -3.70 11.45
C VAL A 51 -8.67 -2.85 10.20
N ALA A 52 -8.18 -3.44 9.12
CA ALA A 52 -7.99 -2.72 7.86
C ALA A 52 -9.31 -2.21 7.25
N HIS A 53 -10.43 -2.88 7.53
CA HIS A 53 -11.74 -2.48 7.03
C HIS A 53 -12.46 -1.45 7.92
N ARG A 54 -12.31 -1.54 9.24
CA ARG A 54 -13.15 -0.81 10.20
C ARG A 54 -12.45 0.30 10.98
N ASP A 55 -11.12 0.26 11.07
CA ASP A 55 -10.40 1.23 11.88
C ASP A 55 -10.48 2.64 11.29
N ARG A 56 -10.62 3.63 12.17
CA ARG A 56 -10.76 5.04 11.80
C ARG A 56 -9.42 5.75 11.66
N ALA A 57 -8.36 5.20 12.25
CA ALA A 57 -7.02 5.78 12.21
C ALA A 57 -6.27 5.28 10.95
N PRO A 58 -5.94 6.17 9.99
CA PRO A 58 -5.23 5.79 8.77
C PRO A 58 -3.92 5.04 9.03
N GLU A 59 -3.21 5.35 10.11
CA GLU A 59 -1.95 4.70 10.48
C GLU A 59 -2.14 3.24 10.90
N VAL A 60 -3.27 2.91 11.53
CA VAL A 60 -3.59 1.54 11.93
C VAL A 60 -4.02 0.74 10.70
N VAL A 61 -4.89 1.32 9.87
CA VAL A 61 -5.31 0.70 8.60
C VAL A 61 -4.09 0.45 7.70
N GLN A 62 -3.22 1.44 7.53
CA GLN A 62 -1.98 1.30 6.77
C GLN A 62 -1.12 0.16 7.32
N THR A 63 -0.95 0.08 8.64
CA THR A 63 -0.18 -1.01 9.26
C THR A 63 -0.82 -2.36 8.94
N ALA A 64 -2.14 -2.50 9.13
CA ALA A 64 -2.82 -3.75 8.85
C ALA A 64 -2.65 -4.20 7.38
N ILE A 65 -2.77 -3.27 6.43
CA ILE A 65 -2.57 -3.55 5.00
C ILE A 65 -1.14 -3.99 4.70
N GLN A 66 -0.15 -3.31 5.27
CA GLN A 66 1.27 -3.65 5.09
C GLN A 66 1.57 -5.04 5.66
N GLU A 67 1.09 -5.34 6.86
CA GLU A 67 1.30 -6.64 7.49
C GLU A 67 0.58 -7.77 6.73
N LEU A 68 -0.64 -7.54 6.23
CA LEU A 68 -1.34 -8.48 5.34
C LEU A 68 -0.51 -8.77 4.10
N ALA A 69 -0.10 -7.71 3.40
CA ALA A 69 0.63 -7.85 2.15
C ALA A 69 2.00 -8.52 2.31
N ARG A 70 2.64 -8.36 3.47
CA ARG A 70 3.95 -8.96 3.79
C ARG A 70 3.83 -10.37 4.29
N GLY A 71 2.77 -10.65 5.05
CA GLY A 71 2.57 -11.93 5.70
C GLY A 71 1.98 -12.98 4.77
N TRP A 72 1.09 -12.58 3.85
CA TRP A 72 0.24 -13.52 3.11
C TRP A 72 0.39 -13.34 1.60
N GLN A 73 1.63 -13.36 1.09
CA GLN A 73 1.90 -13.20 -0.35
C GLN A 73 1.38 -14.34 -1.21
N ASP A 74 1.38 -15.57 -0.67
CA ASP A 74 0.88 -16.76 -1.33
C ASP A 74 -0.66 -16.91 -1.20
N ASP A 75 -1.33 -16.02 -0.47
CA ASP A 75 -2.78 -16.05 -0.29
C ASP A 75 -3.49 -15.23 -1.40
N SER A 76 -4.17 -15.95 -2.29
CA SER A 76 -4.95 -15.34 -3.37
C SER A 76 -6.06 -14.38 -2.87
N GLU A 77 -6.61 -14.62 -1.68
CA GLU A 77 -7.65 -13.76 -1.12
C GLU A 77 -7.06 -12.41 -0.71
N THR A 78 -5.89 -12.40 -0.08
CA THR A 78 -5.12 -11.19 0.26
C THR A 78 -4.80 -10.37 -0.98
N LEU A 79 -4.38 -11.02 -2.08
CA LEU A 79 -4.18 -10.34 -3.36
C LEU A 79 -5.46 -9.65 -3.85
N ASN A 80 -6.58 -10.36 -3.93
CA ASN A 80 -7.85 -9.81 -4.39
C ASN A 80 -8.35 -8.66 -3.51
N TRP A 81 -8.14 -8.78 -2.21
CA TRP A 81 -8.47 -7.76 -1.23
C TRP A 81 -7.64 -6.48 -1.47
N LEU A 82 -6.32 -6.60 -1.65
CA LEU A 82 -5.45 -5.46 -1.98
C LEU A 82 -5.84 -4.79 -3.31
N LYS A 83 -6.19 -5.58 -4.34
CA LYS A 83 -6.69 -5.05 -5.62
C LYS A 83 -7.97 -4.23 -5.46
N THR A 84 -8.85 -4.66 -4.56
CA THR A 84 -10.09 -3.93 -4.24
C THR A 84 -9.78 -2.62 -3.54
N TYR A 85 -8.89 -2.64 -2.55
CA TYR A 85 -8.51 -1.45 -1.78
C TYR A 85 -7.77 -0.42 -2.62
N ALA A 86 -6.86 -0.85 -3.50
CA ALA A 86 -6.15 0.01 -4.44
C ALA A 86 -7.11 0.79 -5.36
N GLN A 87 -8.24 0.20 -5.74
CA GLN A 87 -9.18 0.79 -6.69
C GLN A 87 -10.33 1.57 -6.04
N TYR A 88 -10.86 1.07 -4.92
CA TYR A 88 -12.18 1.50 -4.44
C TYR A 88 -12.18 2.05 -3.01
N SER A 89 -11.06 2.00 -2.28
CA SER A 89 -11.02 2.60 -0.95
C SER A 89 -11.27 4.11 -1.02
N GLN A 90 -12.12 4.63 -0.13
CA GLN A 90 -12.41 6.06 -0.06
C GLN A 90 -11.22 6.87 0.45
N ASN A 91 -10.32 6.24 1.20
CA ASN A 91 -9.14 6.90 1.76
C ASN A 91 -7.95 6.82 0.78
N PRO A 92 -7.41 7.95 0.29
CA PRO A 92 -6.29 7.94 -0.65
C PRO A 92 -4.98 7.40 -0.07
N VAL A 93 -4.75 7.53 1.24
CA VAL A 93 -3.60 6.91 1.91
C VAL A 93 -3.69 5.39 1.83
N VAL A 94 -4.90 4.86 2.00
CA VAL A 94 -5.18 3.43 1.92
C VAL A 94 -5.00 2.92 0.49
N ARG A 95 -5.55 3.64 -0.52
CA ARG A 95 -5.32 3.30 -1.93
C ARG A 95 -3.82 3.28 -2.25
N SER A 96 -3.10 4.33 -1.87
CA SER A 96 -1.64 4.44 -2.08
C SER A 96 -0.86 3.30 -1.44
N THR A 97 -1.21 2.94 -0.20
CA THR A 97 -0.56 1.82 0.51
C THR A 97 -0.81 0.51 -0.23
N ALA A 98 -2.05 0.22 -0.62
CA ALA A 98 -2.37 -1.00 -1.36
C ALA A 98 -1.66 -1.07 -2.72
N ILE A 99 -1.54 0.06 -3.44
CA ILE A 99 -0.80 0.19 -4.71
C ILE A 99 0.68 -0.17 -4.53
N GLN A 100 1.32 0.41 -3.52
CA GLN A 100 2.74 0.17 -3.22
C GLN A 100 2.99 -1.29 -2.82
N GLU A 101 2.10 -1.85 -1.99
CA GLU A 101 2.22 -3.22 -1.50
C GLU A 101 1.92 -4.26 -2.60
N LEU A 102 0.98 -3.98 -3.52
CA LEU A 102 0.76 -4.80 -4.72
C LEU A 102 2.00 -4.87 -5.59
N ALA A 103 2.60 -3.71 -5.91
CA ALA A 103 3.82 -3.66 -6.71
C ALA A 103 4.97 -4.43 -6.04
N ARG A 104 5.11 -4.28 -4.72
CA ARG A 104 6.19 -4.92 -3.95
C ARG A 104 6.06 -6.44 -3.83
N GLY A 105 4.84 -6.95 -3.64
CA GLY A 105 4.62 -8.38 -3.39
C GLY A 105 4.24 -9.20 -4.62
N TRP A 106 3.76 -8.54 -5.69
CA TRP A 106 3.15 -9.24 -6.82
C TRP A 106 3.57 -8.65 -8.19
N SER A 107 4.70 -7.96 -8.30
CA SER A 107 5.14 -7.36 -9.59
C SER A 107 5.24 -8.37 -10.73
N GLU A 108 5.72 -9.58 -10.41
CA GLU A 108 5.92 -10.69 -11.37
C GLU A 108 4.64 -11.49 -11.63
N ILE A 109 3.57 -11.19 -10.90
CA ILE A 109 2.31 -11.94 -10.94
C ILE A 109 1.23 -11.06 -11.59
N PHE A 110 0.37 -11.72 -12.35
CA PHE A 110 -0.63 -11.17 -13.26
C PHE A 110 -1.20 -9.77 -12.90
N ASN A 111 -1.27 -8.94 -13.93
CA ASN A 111 -1.99 -7.68 -14.08
C ASN A 111 -1.75 -6.54 -13.08
N VAL A 112 -0.66 -6.58 -12.30
CA VAL A 112 -0.33 -5.50 -11.37
C VAL A 112 0.00 -4.20 -12.11
N PHE A 113 0.79 -4.25 -13.19
CA PHE A 113 1.09 -3.06 -14.00
C PHE A 113 -0.18 -2.35 -14.49
N GLU A 114 -1.18 -3.09 -14.98
CA GLU A 114 -2.45 -2.56 -15.48
C GLU A 114 -3.25 -1.86 -14.36
N ILE A 115 -3.19 -2.37 -13.13
CA ILE A 115 -3.79 -1.73 -11.96
C ILE A 115 -3.07 -0.41 -11.65
N LEU A 116 -1.73 -0.41 -11.66
CA LEU A 116 -0.93 0.80 -11.46
C LEU A 116 -1.25 1.85 -12.53
N ALA A 117 -1.24 1.45 -13.80
CA ALA A 117 -1.54 2.32 -14.93
C ALA A 117 -2.96 2.90 -14.80
N LYS A 118 -3.97 2.07 -14.54
CA LYS A 118 -5.35 2.53 -14.32
C LYS A 118 -5.41 3.54 -13.16
N CYS A 119 -4.76 3.26 -12.04
CA CYS A 119 -4.73 4.20 -10.92
C CYS A 119 -4.11 5.54 -11.32
N ALA A 120 -2.92 5.53 -11.94
CA ALA A 120 -2.27 6.75 -12.42
C ALA A 120 -3.16 7.56 -13.38
N PHE A 121 -4.02 6.88 -14.15
CA PHE A 121 -4.93 7.53 -15.09
C PHE A 121 -6.19 8.13 -14.47
N VAL A 122 -6.92 7.35 -13.67
CA VAL A 122 -8.32 7.65 -13.31
C VAL A 122 -8.59 7.78 -11.81
N ASP A 123 -7.57 7.67 -10.94
CA ASP A 123 -7.80 7.84 -9.51
C ASP A 123 -8.39 9.22 -9.18
N PRO A 124 -9.51 9.29 -8.42
CA PRO A 124 -10.27 10.52 -8.24
C PRO A 124 -9.66 11.49 -7.22
N PHE A 125 -8.44 11.22 -6.72
CA PHE A 125 -7.81 12.03 -5.69
C PHE A 125 -7.74 13.51 -6.04
N GLN A 126 -8.22 14.33 -5.10
CA GLN A 126 -8.11 15.78 -5.09
C GLN A 126 -7.27 16.20 -3.89
N ARG A 127 -6.21 16.96 -4.15
CA ARG A 127 -5.29 17.43 -3.12
C ARG A 127 -5.93 18.51 -2.26
N GLN A 128 -5.81 18.38 -0.94
CA GLN A 128 -6.21 19.41 0.02
C GLN A 128 -4.97 20.06 0.65
N ASN A 129 -3.96 19.25 0.96
CA ASN A 129 -2.69 19.70 1.54
C ASN A 129 -1.49 19.24 0.70
N ASN A 130 -0.39 19.98 0.81
CA ASN A 130 0.85 19.62 0.14
C ASN A 130 1.42 18.28 0.61
N ALA A 131 1.17 17.88 1.86
CA ALA A 131 1.64 16.62 2.44
C ALA A 131 0.75 15.41 2.07
N ASP A 132 -0.39 15.61 1.41
CA ASP A 132 -1.29 14.52 1.08
C ASP A 132 -0.62 13.52 0.12
N ILE A 133 -0.76 12.24 0.46
CA ILE A 133 -0.28 11.14 -0.37
C ILE A 133 -1.25 10.94 -1.54
N ASN A 134 -0.76 11.13 -2.76
CA ASN A 134 -1.54 11.03 -3.98
C ASN A 134 -1.40 9.62 -4.59
N PRO A 135 -2.49 8.83 -4.72
CA PRO A 135 -2.44 7.50 -5.31
C PRO A 135 -1.87 7.46 -6.74
N ARG A 136 -2.12 8.49 -7.56
CA ARG A 136 -1.56 8.59 -8.91
C ARG A 136 -0.04 8.70 -8.88
N LYS A 137 0.50 9.49 -7.94
CA LYS A 137 1.95 9.59 -7.72
C LYS A 137 2.52 8.26 -7.25
N SER A 138 1.88 7.63 -6.25
CA SER A 138 2.27 6.31 -5.73
C SER A 138 2.28 5.25 -6.83
N ALA A 139 1.30 5.29 -7.75
CA ALA A 139 1.25 4.37 -8.89
C ALA A 139 2.38 4.61 -9.89
N LEU A 140 2.74 5.87 -10.17
CA LEU A 140 3.92 6.17 -11.01
C LEU A 140 5.22 5.74 -10.34
N GLU A 141 5.40 6.00 -9.04
CA GLU A 141 6.56 5.54 -8.27
C GLU A 141 6.69 4.01 -8.34
N SER A 142 5.61 3.28 -8.09
CA SER A 142 5.59 1.83 -8.22
C SER A 142 5.86 1.35 -9.65
N ALA A 143 5.28 2.00 -10.67
CA ALA A 143 5.47 1.61 -12.05
C ALA A 143 6.94 1.79 -12.48
N ILE A 144 7.57 2.90 -12.12
CA ILE A 144 8.99 3.16 -12.40
C ILE A 144 9.88 2.14 -11.68
N ALA A 145 9.60 1.86 -10.40
CA ALA A 145 10.44 0.98 -9.58
C ALA A 145 10.41 -0.49 -10.03
N TYR A 146 9.25 -1.00 -10.43
CA TYR A 146 9.06 -2.43 -10.72
C TYR A 146 8.92 -2.75 -12.22
N TYR A 147 8.66 -1.75 -13.06
CA TYR A 147 8.44 -1.92 -14.50
C TYR A 147 9.20 -0.86 -15.32
N GLY A 148 10.28 -0.30 -14.77
CA GLY A 148 11.06 0.77 -15.41
C GLY A 148 11.80 0.37 -16.68
N ASP A 149 11.90 -0.93 -16.97
CA ASP A 149 12.41 -1.50 -18.22
C ASP A 149 11.39 -1.43 -19.36
N ARG A 150 10.09 -1.33 -19.03
CA ARG A 150 9.01 -1.28 -20.02
C ARG A 150 8.86 0.12 -20.65
N PRO A 151 8.80 0.22 -21.99
CA PRO A 151 8.47 1.48 -22.67
C PRO A 151 7.13 2.08 -22.22
N GLU A 152 6.15 1.23 -21.92
CA GLU A 152 4.80 1.61 -21.48
C GLU A 152 4.83 2.40 -20.16
N THR A 153 5.74 2.06 -19.25
CA THR A 153 5.95 2.81 -18.00
C THR A 153 6.32 4.25 -18.29
N TRP A 154 7.23 4.47 -19.23
CA TRP A 154 7.70 5.82 -19.56
C TRP A 154 6.71 6.58 -20.43
N ALA A 155 5.92 5.90 -21.26
CA ALA A 155 4.78 6.50 -21.95
C ALA A 155 3.74 7.02 -20.93
N LEU A 156 3.42 6.22 -19.91
CA LEU A 156 2.55 6.61 -18.80
C LEU A 156 3.10 7.84 -18.05
N VAL A 157 4.38 7.81 -17.64
CA VAL A 157 5.02 8.95 -16.95
C VAL A 157 4.99 10.21 -17.82
N ALA A 158 5.31 10.11 -19.12
CA ALA A 158 5.30 11.22 -20.05
C ALA A 158 3.91 11.82 -20.28
N ASP A 159 2.87 11.00 -20.30
CA ASP A 159 1.49 11.47 -20.36
C ASP A 159 1.12 12.22 -19.07
N ARG A 160 1.36 11.63 -17.89
CA ARG A 160 1.06 12.26 -16.61
C ARG A 160 1.84 13.57 -16.39
N ALA A 161 3.08 13.66 -16.85
CA ALA A 161 3.87 14.89 -16.82
C ALA A 161 3.19 16.08 -17.55
N ARG A 162 2.47 15.79 -18.63
CA ARG A 162 1.76 16.81 -19.44
C ARG A 162 0.33 17.04 -18.94
N ASN A 163 -0.38 15.97 -18.62
CA ASN A 163 -1.84 15.96 -18.58
C ASN A 163 -2.42 15.72 -17.18
N ASP A 164 -1.62 15.30 -16.21
CA ASP A 164 -2.16 15.01 -14.88
C ASP A 164 -2.74 16.28 -14.23
N THR A 165 -3.92 16.20 -13.61
CA THR A 165 -4.57 17.37 -12.99
C THR A 165 -3.84 17.88 -11.75
N ASP A 166 -3.12 17.01 -11.02
CA ASP A 166 -2.38 17.37 -9.81
C ASP A 166 -0.98 17.89 -10.14
N ARG A 167 -0.64 19.09 -9.65
CA ARG A 167 0.66 19.73 -9.92
C ARG A 167 1.83 18.90 -9.41
N GLN A 168 1.71 18.22 -8.27
CA GLN A 168 2.82 17.44 -7.74
C GLN A 168 3.06 16.17 -8.56
N VAL A 169 1.99 15.51 -9.05
CA VAL A 169 2.14 14.38 -9.98
C VAL A 169 2.85 14.83 -11.27
N ARG A 170 2.42 15.96 -11.87
CA ARG A 170 3.10 16.51 -13.05
C ARG A 170 4.58 16.81 -12.79
N SER A 171 4.88 17.42 -11.64
CA SER A 171 6.26 17.83 -11.28
C SER A 171 7.16 16.62 -11.06
N PHE A 172 6.68 15.64 -10.29
CA PHE A 172 7.35 14.37 -10.08
C PHE A 172 7.63 13.66 -11.42
N ALA A 173 6.62 13.53 -12.28
CA ALA A 173 6.78 12.85 -13.55
C ALA A 173 7.81 13.54 -14.47
N LYS A 174 7.85 14.89 -14.49
CA LYS A 174 8.87 15.65 -15.23
C LYS A 174 10.28 15.39 -14.69
N GLU A 175 10.44 15.39 -13.38
CA GLU A 175 11.70 15.10 -12.73
C GLU A 175 12.22 13.69 -13.08
N GLN A 176 11.35 12.68 -13.04
CA GLN A 176 11.71 11.30 -13.39
C GLN A 176 12.13 11.16 -14.86
N LEU A 177 11.47 11.88 -15.78
CA LEU A 177 11.87 11.89 -17.20
C LEU A 177 13.25 12.54 -17.40
N GLN A 178 13.54 13.62 -16.67
CA GLN A 178 14.85 14.26 -16.72
C GLN A 178 15.94 13.32 -16.19
N GLN A 179 15.72 12.72 -15.02
CA GLN A 179 16.65 11.75 -14.43
C GLN A 179 16.93 10.57 -15.39
N LYS A 180 15.90 10.06 -16.09
CA LYS A 180 16.08 9.03 -17.10
C LYS A 180 16.91 9.50 -18.30
N ALA A 181 16.65 10.72 -18.80
CA ALA A 181 17.40 11.27 -19.91
C ALA A 181 18.87 11.46 -19.54
N ASP A 182 19.14 11.97 -18.35
CA ASP A 182 20.50 12.15 -17.83
C ASP A 182 21.22 10.80 -17.69
N ALA A 183 20.57 9.79 -17.12
CA ALA A 183 21.13 8.45 -16.99
C ALA A 183 21.46 7.78 -18.34
N ASN A 184 20.67 8.06 -19.38
CA ASN A 184 20.90 7.54 -20.73
C ASN A 184 21.91 8.39 -21.53
N GLY A 185 22.14 9.64 -21.14
CA GLY A 185 23.04 10.59 -21.79
C GLY A 185 24.49 10.54 -21.30
N VAL A 186 24.80 9.69 -20.31
CA VAL A 186 26.16 9.37 -19.88
C VAL A 186 26.71 8.27 -20.80
N ILE A 187 27.26 8.67 -21.95
CA ILE A 187 28.17 7.86 -22.79
C ILE A 187 29.33 8.76 -23.23
#